data_AF-A0A3N5LY49-F1
#
_entry.id   AF-A0A3N5LY49-F1
#
_cell.length_a   1.000
_cell.length_b   1.000
_cell.length_c   1.000
_cell.angle_alpha   90.00
_cell.angle_beta   90.00
_cell.angle_gamma   90.00
#
_symmetry.space_group_name_H-M   'P 1'
#
loop_
_entity.id
_entity.type
_entity.pdbx_description
1 polymer ?
#
loop_
_entity_poly.entity_id
_entity_poly.type
_entity_poly.pdbx_seq_one_letter_code
_entity_poly.pdbx_strand_id
1 'polypeptide(L)'
;TTPLSHSLQVVPGLFIAPVAAIAIVVAVVCFTGLTFYLSRTHTGMAMRALSENPDLIRVFGLDPGRVAQYAFAIGSAIVVPGAIFTAMTAGLNPAVGAHVMLISLAATIVGGIGSLRGAACGGLLLGLAENLALWRLDPQWSEAVTFVVLFLFIIFRPAGFFGRPYGAK
;
A
#
# COMPACT_ATOMS: atom_id res chain seq x y z
N THR A 1 10.71 -23.23 -18.83
CA THR A 1 10.98 -21.89 -19.38
C THR A 1 9.71 -21.42 -20.09
N THR A 2 8.91 -20.58 -19.44
CA THR A 2 7.59 -20.16 -19.96
C THR A 2 7.72 -18.85 -20.76
N PRO A 3 6.96 -18.67 -21.85
CA PRO A 3 7.07 -17.53 -22.78
C PRO A 3 6.69 -16.15 -22.22
N LEU A 4 6.45 -16.04 -20.90
CA LEU A 4 6.09 -14.80 -20.19
C LEU A 4 7.31 -14.03 -19.65
N SER A 5 8.53 -14.58 -19.76
CA SER A 5 9.78 -13.92 -19.37
C SER A 5 10.49 -13.20 -20.52
N HIS A 6 9.92 -13.17 -21.73
CA HIS A 6 10.50 -12.46 -22.86
C HIS A 6 10.22 -10.96 -22.72
N SER A 7 11.29 -10.19 -22.56
CA SER A 7 11.22 -8.73 -22.57
C SER A 7 11.02 -8.27 -24.02
N LEU A 8 9.78 -7.89 -24.34
CA LEU A 8 9.48 -7.24 -25.61
C LEU A 8 10.00 -5.80 -25.54
N GLN A 9 11.03 -5.50 -26.32
CA GLN A 9 11.50 -4.14 -26.56
C GLN A 9 10.42 -3.39 -27.36
N VAL A 10 9.70 -2.48 -26.70
CA VAL A 10 8.74 -1.61 -27.38
C VAL A 10 9.45 -0.39 -27.99
N VAL A 11 10.63 -0.02 -27.47
CA VAL A 11 11.51 1.09 -27.91
C VAL A 11 12.97 0.68 -27.63
N PRO A 12 14.01 1.15 -28.38
CA PRO A 12 15.39 0.80 -28.08
C PRO A 12 15.75 1.20 -26.64
N GLY A 13 16.05 0.22 -25.79
CA GLY A 13 16.43 0.44 -24.39
C GLY A 13 15.32 0.32 -23.34
N LEU A 14 14.05 0.09 -23.73
CA LEU A 14 12.95 -0.11 -22.78
C LEU A 14 12.45 -1.56 -22.79
N PHE A 15 12.92 -2.35 -21.83
CA PHE A 15 12.47 -3.71 -21.58
C PHE A 15 11.31 -3.69 -20.58
N ILE A 16 10.08 -3.94 -21.05
CA ILE A 16 8.92 -4.10 -20.17
C ILE A 16 8.65 -5.59 -20.01
N ALA A 17 8.80 -6.10 -18.79
CA ALA A 17 8.28 -7.42 -18.46
C ALA A 17 6.74 -7.34 -18.51
N PRO A 18 6.04 -8.18 -19.30
CA PRO A 18 4.57 -8.16 -19.37
C PRO A 18 3.91 -8.27 -18.00
N VAL A 19 4.57 -8.97 -17.06
CA VAL A 19 4.18 -9.12 -15.67
C VAL A 19 4.12 -7.77 -14.93
N ALA A 20 5.06 -6.86 -15.17
CA ALA A 20 5.07 -5.54 -14.53
C ALA A 20 3.93 -4.65 -15.05
N ALA A 21 3.63 -4.72 -16.36
CA ALA A 21 2.49 -4.00 -16.93
C ALA A 21 1.16 -4.49 -16.34
N ILE A 22 0.99 -5.81 -16.21
CA ILE A 22 -0.20 -6.41 -15.58
C ILE A 22 -0.30 -6.00 -14.10
N ALA A 23 0.82 -6.01 -13.35
CA ALA A 23 0.83 -5.60 -11.95
C ALA A 23 0.37 -4.14 -11.77
N ILE A 24 0.83 -3.22 -12.64
CA ILE A 24 0.40 -1.81 -12.61
C ILE A 24 -1.11 -1.70 -12.90
N VAL A 25 -1.61 -2.40 -13.92
CA VAL A 25 -3.04 -2.39 -14.25
C VAL A 25 -3.87 -2.90 -13.07
N VAL A 26 -3.47 -4.02 -12.46
CA VAL A 26 -4.17 -4.59 -11.29
C VAL A 26 -4.11 -3.62 -10.11
N ALA A 27 -2.96 -3.00 -9.84
CA ALA A 27 -2.82 -2.01 -8.77
C ALA A 27 -3.76 -0.81 -8.98
N VAL A 28 -3.84 -0.28 -10.19
CA VAL A 28 -4.75 0.83 -10.53
C VAL A 28 -6.22 0.40 -10.39
N VAL A 29 -6.59 -0.79 -10.87
CA VAL A 29 -7.96 -1.32 -10.74
C VAL A 29 -8.34 -1.54 -9.27
N CYS A 30 -7.47 -2.14 -8.47
CA CYS A 30 -7.70 -2.34 -7.04
C CYS A 30 -7.80 -1.00 -6.29
N PHE A 31 -6.92 -0.04 -6.59
CA PHE A 31 -6.92 1.26 -5.93
C PHE A 31 -8.18 2.08 -6.27
N THR A 32 -8.56 2.12 -7.55
CA THR A 32 -9.76 2.81 -8.01
C THR A 32 -11.02 2.13 -7.48
N GLY A 33 -11.09 0.80 -7.53
CA GLY A 33 -12.19 -0.01 -7.00
C GLY A 33 -12.38 0.20 -5.50
N LEU A 34 -11.31 0.17 -4.71
CA LEU A 34 -11.36 0.43 -3.26
C LEU A 34 -11.78 1.87 -2.97
N THR A 35 -11.24 2.85 -3.69
CA THR A 35 -11.60 4.26 -3.51
C THR A 35 -13.08 4.49 -3.81
N PHE A 36 -13.58 3.91 -4.91
CA PHE A 36 -14.99 3.96 -5.27
C PHE A 36 -15.86 3.29 -4.22
N TYR A 37 -15.49 2.07 -3.79
CA TYR A 37 -16.19 1.33 -2.74
C TYR A 37 -16.30 2.14 -1.45
N LEU A 38 -15.20 2.71 -0.96
CA LEU A 38 -15.19 3.54 0.25
C LEU A 38 -16.01 4.84 0.12
N SER A 39 -16.13 5.37 -1.10
CA SER A 39 -16.84 6.63 -1.34
C SER A 39 -18.34 6.47 -1.58
N ARG A 40 -18.78 5.36 -2.19
CA ARG A 40 -20.18 5.17 -2.61
C ARG A 40 -20.97 4.15 -1.80
N THR A 41 -20.31 3.24 -1.09
CA THR A 41 -21.04 2.16 -0.37
C THR A 41 -21.39 2.56 1.06
N HIS A 42 -22.54 2.08 1.54
CA HIS A 42 -22.96 2.27 2.94
C HIS A 42 -21.95 1.69 3.94
N THR A 43 -21.35 0.54 3.61
CA THR A 43 -20.26 -0.07 4.39
C THR A 43 -19.02 0.82 4.42
N GLY A 44 -18.64 1.44 3.29
CA GLY A 44 -17.54 2.39 3.22
C GLY A 44 -17.76 3.66 4.06
N MET A 45 -18.99 4.19 4.05
CA MET A 45 -19.36 5.31 4.92
C MET A 45 -19.29 4.94 6.40
N ALA A 46 -19.78 3.75 6.78
CA ALA A 46 -19.69 3.25 8.15
C ALA A 46 -18.23 3.08 8.61
N MET A 47 -17.33 2.61 7.74
CA MET A 47 -15.88 2.51 8.07
C MET A 47 -15.24 3.88 8.30
N ARG A 48 -15.63 4.90 7.53
CA ARG A 48 -15.14 6.28 7.73
C ARG A 48 -15.68 6.88 9.03
N ALA A 49 -16.97 6.69 9.31
CA ALA A 49 -17.57 7.11 10.58
C ALA A 49 -16.90 6.42 11.78
N LEU A 50 -16.48 5.16 11.62
CA LEU A 50 -15.81 4.39 12.68
C LEU A 50 -14.46 5.01 13.04
N SER A 51 -13.75 5.54 12.03
CA SER A 51 -12.47 6.20 12.24
C SER A 51 -12.58 7.58 12.89
N GLU A 52 -13.75 8.23 12.80
CA GLU A 52 -13.98 9.54 13.43
C GLU A 52 -14.49 9.39 14.87
N ASN A 53 -15.55 8.60 15.08
CA ASN A 53 -16.06 8.35 16.43
C ASN A 53 -16.78 6.99 16.54
N PRO A 54 -16.17 5.99 17.19
CA PRO A 54 -16.76 4.67 17.33
C PRO A 54 -18.02 4.65 18.22
N ASP A 55 -18.17 5.60 19.15
CA ASP A 55 -19.33 5.65 20.05
C ASP A 55 -20.58 6.13 19.30
N LEU A 56 -20.42 7.00 18.31
CA LEU A 56 -21.51 7.50 17.47
C LEU A 56 -22.14 6.35 16.68
N ILE A 57 -21.34 5.42 16.18
CA ILE A 57 -21.83 4.23 15.46
C ILE A 57 -22.73 3.36 16.34
N ARG A 58 -22.40 3.23 17.63
CA ARG A 58 -23.21 2.46 18.58
C ARG A 58 -24.59 3.10 18.80
N VAL A 59 -24.67 4.44 18.81
CA VAL A 59 -25.93 5.17 18.94
C VAL A 59 -26.83 4.96 17.72
N PHE A 60 -26.25 4.79 16.53
CA PHE A 60 -27.00 4.44 15.30
C PHE A 60 -27.38 2.95 15.20
N GLY A 61 -27.12 2.14 16.22
CA GLY A 61 -27.48 0.72 16.26
C GLY A 61 -26.59 -0.19 15.40
N LEU A 62 -25.43 0.29 14.98
CA LEU A 62 -24.43 -0.47 14.24
C LEU A 62 -23.38 -1.04 15.22
N ASP A 63 -22.95 -2.28 14.98
CA ASP A 63 -21.86 -2.89 15.75
C ASP A 63 -20.48 -2.45 15.21
N PRO A 64 -19.67 -1.69 15.98
CA PRO A 64 -18.33 -1.29 15.54
C PRO A 64 -17.43 -2.48 15.21
N GLY A 65 -17.59 -3.59 15.95
CA GLY A 65 -16.85 -4.83 15.74
C GLY A 65 -17.10 -5.45 14.36
N ARG A 66 -18.36 -5.46 13.89
CA ARG A 66 -18.69 -5.98 12.55
C ARG A 66 -18.10 -5.09 11.46
N VAL A 67 -18.20 -3.77 11.60
CA VAL A 67 -17.62 -2.82 10.65
C VAL A 67 -16.09 -2.97 10.58
N ALA A 68 -15.43 -3.16 11.71
CA ALA A 68 -13.98 -3.42 11.77
C ALA A 68 -13.61 -4.77 11.11
N GLN A 69 -14.39 -5.83 11.33
CA GLN A 69 -14.19 -7.12 10.67
C GLN A 69 -14.32 -7.01 9.14
N TYR A 70 -15.32 -6.27 8.64
CA TYR A 70 -15.43 -6.01 7.21
C TYR A 70 -14.24 -5.23 6.66
N ALA A 71 -13.74 -4.23 7.40
CA ALA A 71 -12.58 -3.46 6.98
C ALA A 71 -11.33 -4.34 6.87
N PHE A 72 -11.13 -5.23 7.87
CA PHE A 72 -10.03 -6.19 7.87
C PHE A 72 -10.14 -7.19 6.72
N ALA A 73 -11.34 -7.74 6.46
CA ALA A 73 -11.59 -8.69 5.38
C ALA A 73 -11.33 -8.08 3.99
N ILE A 74 -11.72 -6.82 3.77
CA ILE A 74 -11.46 -6.13 2.50
C ILE A 74 -9.97 -5.81 2.36
N GLY A 75 -9.33 -5.35 3.44
CA GLY A 75 -7.90 -5.07 3.45
C GLY A 75 -7.06 -6.29 3.09
N SER A 76 -7.34 -7.43 3.73
CA SER A 76 -6.63 -8.69 3.45
C SER A 76 -6.89 -9.20 2.02
N ALA A 77 -8.11 -9.06 1.50
CA ALA A 77 -8.43 -9.44 0.13
C ALA A 77 -7.64 -8.64 -0.92
N ILE A 78 -7.38 -7.35 -0.66
CA ILE A 78 -6.64 -6.47 -1.58
C ILE A 78 -5.14 -6.77 -1.58
N VAL A 79 -4.60 -7.35 -0.51
CA VAL A 79 -3.18 -7.74 -0.44
C VAL A 79 -2.88 -8.94 -1.35
N VAL A 80 -3.85 -9.84 -1.56
CA VAL A 80 -3.68 -11.08 -2.35
C VAL A 80 -3.04 -10.87 -3.72
N PRO A 81 -3.55 -10.00 -4.62
CA PRO A 81 -2.92 -9.78 -5.91
C PRO A 81 -1.47 -9.28 -5.77
N GLY A 82 -1.19 -8.38 -4.83
CA GLY A 82 0.17 -7.90 -4.56
C GLY A 82 1.11 -9.02 -4.14
N ALA A 83 0.66 -9.90 -3.24
CA ALA A 83 1.43 -11.05 -2.78
C ALA A 83 1.73 -12.05 -3.91
N ILE A 84 0.78 -12.29 -4.82
CA ILE A 84 0.98 -13.16 -5.98
C ILE A 84 2.09 -12.59 -6.89
N PHE A 85 2.06 -11.29 -7.19
CA PHE A 85 3.10 -10.67 -8.02
C PHE A 85 4.47 -10.75 -7.37
N THR A 86 4.57 -10.46 -6.06
CA THR A 86 5.84 -10.57 -5.33
C THR A 86 6.38 -11.99 -5.32
N ALA A 87 5.51 -12.99 -5.13
CA ALA A 87 5.90 -14.40 -5.17
C ALA A 87 6.40 -14.84 -6.55
N MET A 88 5.83 -14.30 -7.63
CA MET A 88 6.27 -14.57 -9.00
C MET A 88 7.63 -13.96 -9.32
N THR A 89 7.96 -12.80 -8.77
CA THR A 89 9.22 -12.08 -9.08
C THR A 89 10.38 -12.44 -8.16
N ALA A 90 10.12 -12.57 -6.85
CA ALA A 90 11.15 -12.78 -5.83
C ALA A 90 11.21 -14.23 -5.30
N GLY A 91 10.24 -15.07 -5.68
CA GLY A 91 10.09 -16.42 -5.12
C GLY A 91 9.44 -16.41 -3.73
N LEU A 92 9.24 -17.61 -3.18
CA LEU A 92 8.65 -17.79 -1.85
C LEU A 92 9.77 -18.00 -0.83
N ASN A 93 10.05 -16.97 -0.02
CA ASN A 93 10.96 -17.05 1.11
C ASN A 93 10.22 -16.55 2.37
N PRO A 94 10.32 -17.24 3.52
CA PRO A 94 9.74 -16.78 4.79
C PRO A 94 10.08 -15.33 5.17
N ALA A 95 11.25 -14.82 4.78
CA ALA A 95 11.68 -13.46 5.07
C ALA A 95 10.86 -12.37 4.35
N VAL A 96 10.21 -12.70 3.22
CA VAL A 96 9.44 -11.74 2.41
C VAL A 96 8.24 -11.19 3.19
N GLY A 97 7.63 -11.99 4.06
CA GLY A 97 6.49 -11.55 4.86
C GLY A 97 6.85 -10.41 5.84
N ALA A 98 7.97 -10.55 6.54
CA ALA A 98 8.47 -9.52 7.45
C ALA A 98 8.80 -8.23 6.69
N HIS A 99 9.46 -8.37 5.55
CA HIS A 99 9.82 -7.27 4.68
C HIS A 99 8.60 -6.47 4.17
N VAL A 100 7.59 -7.17 3.63
CA VAL A 100 6.34 -6.56 3.16
C VAL A 100 5.58 -5.86 4.30
N MET A 101 5.58 -6.46 5.50
CA MET A 101 4.95 -5.85 6.68
C MET A 101 5.62 -4.52 7.04
N LEU A 102 6.96 -4.49 7.07
CA LEU A 102 7.72 -3.28 7.38
C LEU A 102 7.49 -2.16 6.36
N ILE A 103 7.56 -2.47 5.06
CA ILE A 103 7.31 -1.50 3.99
C ILE A 103 5.86 -0.99 4.03
N SER A 104 4.89 -1.87 4.29
CA SER A 104 3.48 -1.47 4.36
C SER A 104 3.21 -0.53 5.53
N LEU A 105 3.84 -0.80 6.69
CA LEU A 105 3.75 0.07 7.85
C LEU A 105 4.42 1.42 7.58
N ALA A 106 5.64 1.40 7.02
CA ALA A 106 6.36 2.60 6.65
C ALA A 106 5.57 3.44 5.63
N ALA A 107 5.02 2.81 4.59
CA ALA A 107 4.19 3.46 3.56
C ALA A 107 2.93 4.10 4.13
N THR A 108 2.29 3.44 5.11
CA THR A 108 1.10 3.96 5.78
C THR A 108 1.44 5.19 6.63
N ILE A 109 2.57 5.16 7.35
CA ILE A 109 3.03 6.28 8.17
C ILE A 109 3.44 7.46 7.28
N VAL A 110 4.28 7.23 6.27
CA VAL A 110 4.73 8.24 5.30
C VAL A 110 3.55 8.84 4.53
N GLY A 111 2.58 8.01 4.16
CA GLY A 111 1.35 8.44 3.50
C GLY A 111 0.41 9.26 4.40
N GLY A 112 0.42 8.98 5.69
CA GLY A 112 -0.45 9.57 6.71
C GLY A 112 -1.58 8.62 7.11
N ILE A 113 -1.73 8.42 8.42
CA ILE A 113 -2.75 7.54 9.01
C ILE A 113 -4.15 8.06 8.66
N GLY A 114 -5.02 7.18 8.17
CA GLY A 114 -6.40 7.52 7.80
C GLY A 114 -6.58 8.09 6.38
N SER A 115 -5.51 8.23 5.59
CA SER A 115 -5.58 8.68 4.20
C SER A 115 -5.22 7.55 3.21
N LEU A 116 -6.23 7.00 2.53
CA LEU A 116 -6.01 5.95 1.51
C LEU A 116 -5.11 6.44 0.36
N ARG A 117 -5.35 7.68 -0.10
CA ARG A 117 -4.55 8.30 -1.17
C ARG A 117 -3.11 8.54 -0.72
N GLY A 118 -2.95 8.97 0.53
CA GLY A 118 -1.64 9.12 1.16
C GLY A 118 -0.86 7.82 1.19
N ALA A 119 -1.47 6.75 1.70
CA ALA A 119 -0.83 5.43 1.79
C ALA A 119 -0.38 4.89 0.42
N ALA A 120 -1.18 5.07 -0.64
CA ALA A 120 -0.79 4.67 -1.99
C ALA A 120 0.43 5.45 -2.52
N CYS A 121 0.45 6.78 -2.34
CA CYS A 121 1.61 7.60 -2.71
C CYS A 121 2.86 7.23 -1.88
N GLY A 122 2.70 7.00 -0.58
CA GLY A 122 3.78 6.59 0.33
C GLY A 122 4.37 5.24 -0.08
N GLY A 123 3.53 4.27 -0.44
CA GLY A 123 3.96 2.96 -0.94
C GLY A 123 4.72 3.03 -2.26
N LEU A 124 4.25 3.85 -3.20
CA LEU A 124 4.95 4.08 -4.47
C LEU A 124 6.32 4.74 -4.25
N LEU A 125 6.40 5.73 -3.38
CA LEU A 125 7.65 6.42 -3.07
C LEU A 125 8.66 5.50 -2.39
N LEU A 126 8.23 4.73 -1.39
CA LEU A 126 9.11 3.77 -0.73
C LEU A 126 9.55 2.66 -1.66
N GLY A 127 8.66 2.10 -2.47
CA GLY A 127 9.02 1.07 -3.45
C GLY A 127 10.00 1.56 -4.51
N LEU A 128 9.86 2.82 -4.97
CA LEU A 128 10.83 3.44 -5.88
C LEU A 128 12.17 3.71 -5.20
N ALA A 129 12.15 4.23 -3.97
CA ALA A 129 13.36 4.48 -3.20
C ALA A 129 14.13 3.18 -2.94
N GLU A 130 13.42 2.11 -2.61
CA GLU A 130 13.97 0.79 -2.42
C GLU A 130 14.58 0.22 -3.71
N ASN A 131 13.85 0.28 -4.83
CA ASN A 131 14.36 -0.20 -6.11
C ASN A 131 15.63 0.56 -6.54
N LEU A 132 15.68 1.86 -6.30
CA LEU A 132 16.86 2.68 -6.57
C LEU A 132 18.03 2.35 -5.63
N ALA A 133 17.73 2.00 -4.38
CA ALA A 133 18.72 1.51 -3.43
C ALA A 133 19.31 0.17 -3.89
N LEU A 134 18.48 -0.79 -4.33
CA LEU A 134 18.94 -2.06 -4.89
C LEU A 134 19.83 -1.91 -6.12
N TRP A 135 19.64 -0.84 -6.90
CA TRP A 135 20.49 -0.57 -8.06
C TRP A 135 21.88 -0.04 -7.68
N ARG A 136 21.99 0.69 -6.55
CA ARG A 136 23.24 1.36 -6.15
C ARG A 136 23.99 0.68 -5.01
N LEU A 137 23.28 -0.04 -4.14
CA LEU A 137 23.74 -0.67 -2.90
C LEU A 137 23.42 -2.17 -2.90
N ASP A 138 24.19 -2.95 -2.14
CA ASP A 138 23.89 -4.37 -1.94
C ASP A 138 22.48 -4.58 -1.35
N PRO A 139 21.76 -5.65 -1.75
CA PRO A 139 20.39 -5.93 -1.29
C PRO A 139 20.22 -5.98 0.23
N GLN A 140 21.30 -6.25 0.95
CA GLN A 140 21.37 -6.29 2.41
C GLN A 140 21.04 -4.94 3.05
N TRP A 141 21.29 -3.83 2.35
CA TRP A 141 21.05 -2.47 2.84
C TRP A 141 19.67 -1.92 2.46
N SER A 142 18.89 -2.66 1.67
CA SER A 142 17.57 -2.23 1.17
C SER A 142 16.62 -1.85 2.31
N GLU A 143 16.54 -2.71 3.33
CA GLU A 143 15.67 -2.46 4.50
C GLU A 143 16.13 -1.26 5.32
N ALA A 144 17.45 -1.09 5.49
CA ALA A 144 18.01 0.05 6.20
C ALA A 144 17.65 1.38 5.50
N VAL A 145 17.67 1.42 4.16
CA VAL A 145 17.26 2.59 3.39
C VAL A 145 15.77 2.91 3.61
N THR A 146 14.89 1.90 3.57
CA THR A 146 13.46 2.07 3.86
C THR A 146 13.24 2.70 5.24
N PHE A 147 13.97 2.23 6.27
CA PHE A 147 13.91 2.83 7.61
C PHE A 147 14.44 4.26 7.66
N VAL A 148 15.56 4.55 6.99
CA VAL A 148 16.11 5.91 6.93
C VAL A 148 15.12 6.86 6.27
N VAL A 149 14.49 6.45 5.16
CA VAL A 149 13.45 7.24 4.48
C VAL A 149 12.26 7.47 5.41
N LEU A 150 11.81 6.44 6.13
CA LEU A 150 10.74 6.57 7.12
C LEU A 150 11.10 7.58 8.22
N PHE A 151 12.29 7.46 8.84
CA PHE A 151 12.75 8.37 9.89
C PHE A 151 12.84 9.81 9.38
N LEU A 152 13.38 9.99 8.17
CA LEU A 152 13.49 11.29 7.54
C LEU A 152 12.11 11.90 7.33
N PHE A 153 11.13 11.13 6.86
CA PHE A 153 9.75 11.58 6.73
C PHE A 153 9.08 11.94 8.05
N ILE A 154 9.32 11.16 9.11
CA ILE A 154 8.79 11.48 10.45
C ILE A 154 9.36 12.81 10.96
N ILE A 155 10.66 13.06 10.75
CA ILE A 155 11.33 14.29 11.19
C ILE A 155 10.82 15.51 10.40
N PHE A 156 10.73 15.41 9.07
CA PHE A 156 10.37 16.56 8.24
C PHE A 156 8.87 16.78 8.13
N ARG A 157 8.04 15.72 8.25
CA ARG A 157 6.60 15.81 8.04
C ARG A 157 5.84 14.70 8.79
N PRO A 158 5.67 14.81 10.11
CA PRO A 158 5.08 13.76 10.95
C PRO A 158 3.61 13.41 10.63
N ALA A 159 2.89 14.29 9.93
CA ALA A 159 1.52 14.04 9.46
C ALA A 159 1.45 13.25 8.13
N GLY A 160 2.59 12.95 7.50
CA GLY A 160 2.64 12.32 6.18
C GLY A 160 2.18 13.24 5.03
N PHE A 161 2.12 12.70 3.80
CA PHE A 161 1.74 13.47 2.60
C PHE A 161 0.33 14.06 2.66
N PHE A 162 -0.64 13.27 3.14
CA PHE A 162 -2.06 13.62 3.12
C PHE A 162 -2.79 13.25 4.42
N GLY A 163 -2.08 13.06 5.54
CA GLY A 163 -2.72 12.88 6.84
C GLY A 163 -3.46 14.16 7.23
N ARG A 164 -4.71 14.00 7.70
CA ARG A 164 -5.46 15.12 8.25
C ARG A 164 -4.76 15.57 9.53
N PRO A 165 -4.39 16.85 9.67
CA PRO A 165 -4.01 17.37 10.98
C PRO A 165 -5.20 17.16 11.91
N TYR A 166 -4.97 16.45 13.01
CA TYR A 166 -5.95 16.32 14.08
C TYR A 166 -6.14 17.71 14.70
N GLY A 167 -7.13 18.48 14.22
CA GLY A 167 -7.37 19.85 14.71
C GLY A 167 -7.92 20.89 13.73
N ALA A 168 -8.72 20.53 12.72
CA ALA A 168 -9.61 21.52 12.09
C ALA A 168 -10.96 21.47 12.83
N LYS A 169 -11.17 22.46 13.70
CA LYS A 169 -12.43 22.75 14.38
C LYS A 169 -13.61 22.81 13.41
#